data_AF-A0A661XFF9-F1
#
_entry.id   AF-A0A661XFF9-F1
#
_cell.length_a   1.000
_cell.length_b   1.000
_cell.length_c   1.000
_cell.angle_alpha   90.00
_cell.angle_beta   90.00
_cell.angle_gamma   90.00
#
_symmetry.space_group_name_H-M   'P 1'
#
loop_
_entity.id
_entity.type
_entity.pdbx_description
1 polymer ?
#
loop_
_entity_poly.entity_id
_entity_poly.type
_entity_poly.pdbx_seq_one_letter_code
_entity_poly.pdbx_strand_id
1 'polypeptide(L)'
;MKLLRKLIDLILYSSLWIALCAAAQVQLTHDLIGTSQRPDTYTWFVFATTIGLYGLHRLVGINIVRAYEHEGRFAVIKKYRSHIIVYSVLGFIAAAVFFIMLPSATWLYLIIPVAISAAYVIPTTKSGRRLRDLPLVKIFLLASSWSLLTTTVPLLNIGFAEPTTITLIFLERFLFIIAITIPFDIRDMEVDSSTGLRTLPHVLGVSRSKVLAVLLLGLSGVVAGVLLAQGVYPHGILIPYVAFLMITALLIWEARAGRSDDYYSGLLDGTMLLLYLLVFVQQFIVNWI
;
A
#
# COMPACT_ATOMS: atom_id res chain seq x y z
N MET A 1 2.86 21.35 -20.59
CA MET A 1 2.86 21.43 -19.12
C MET A 1 1.48 21.23 -18.49
N LYS A 2 0.43 21.99 -18.87
CA LYS A 2 -0.94 21.83 -18.29
C LYS A 2 -1.57 20.44 -18.53
N LEU A 3 -1.37 19.84 -19.71
CA LEU A 3 -1.91 18.52 -20.02
C LEU A 3 -1.23 17.40 -19.20
N LEU A 4 0.10 17.45 -19.09
CA LEU A 4 0.86 16.49 -18.27
C LEU A 4 0.42 16.52 -16.80
N ARG A 5 0.22 17.71 -16.21
CA ARG A 5 -0.29 17.83 -14.83
C ARG A 5 -1.67 17.18 -14.69
N LYS A 6 -2.59 17.43 -15.63
CA LYS A 6 -3.93 16.80 -15.62
C LYS A 6 -3.87 15.28 -15.73
N LEU A 7 -2.93 14.74 -16.51
CA LEU A 7 -2.72 13.29 -16.61
C LEU A 7 -2.17 12.70 -15.31
N ILE A 8 -1.19 13.35 -14.69
CA ILE A 8 -0.67 12.95 -13.37
C ILE A 8 -1.79 12.99 -12.31
N ASP A 9 -2.55 14.08 -12.27
CA ASP A 9 -3.69 14.21 -11.36
C ASP A 9 -4.74 13.12 -11.64
N LEU A 10 -5.02 12.79 -12.89
CA LEU A 10 -5.93 11.70 -13.23
C LEU A 10 -5.42 10.36 -12.68
N ILE A 11 -4.15 10.01 -12.93
CA ILE A 11 -3.53 8.75 -12.50
C ILE A 11 -3.51 8.62 -10.97
N LEU A 12 -3.13 9.70 -10.27
CA LEU A 12 -3.03 9.70 -8.82
C LEU A 12 -4.42 9.79 -8.15
N TYR A 13 -5.32 10.64 -8.62
CA TYR A 13 -6.61 10.90 -7.96
C TYR A 13 -7.74 9.94 -8.37
N SER A 14 -7.62 9.21 -9.48
CA SER A 14 -8.48 8.06 -9.77
C SER A 14 -8.15 6.82 -8.93
N SER A 15 -7.09 6.86 -8.13
CA SER A 15 -6.52 5.70 -7.42
C SER A 15 -5.97 4.60 -8.34
N LEU A 16 -5.80 4.89 -9.63
CA LEU A 16 -5.21 3.95 -10.59
C LEU A 16 -3.77 3.59 -10.24
N TRP A 17 -2.95 4.58 -9.87
CA TRP A 17 -1.55 4.35 -9.50
C TRP A 17 -1.41 3.38 -8.33
N ILE A 18 -2.10 3.65 -7.22
CA ILE A 18 -2.02 2.80 -6.03
C ILE A 18 -2.65 1.42 -6.27
N ALA A 19 -3.63 1.30 -7.16
CA ALA A 19 -4.17 0.01 -7.58
C ALA A 19 -3.14 -0.81 -8.37
N LEU A 20 -2.37 -0.19 -9.27
CA LEU A 20 -1.25 -0.85 -9.95
C LEU A 20 -0.18 -1.30 -8.95
N CYS A 21 0.15 -0.47 -7.95
CA CYS A 21 1.05 -0.86 -6.87
C CYS A 21 0.52 -2.10 -6.11
N ALA A 22 -0.78 -2.15 -5.79
CA ALA A 22 -1.38 -3.29 -5.10
C ALA A 22 -1.33 -4.57 -5.94
N ALA A 23 -1.67 -4.49 -7.23
CA ALA A 23 -1.58 -5.62 -8.15
C ALA A 23 -0.13 -6.12 -8.30
N ALA A 24 0.83 -5.19 -8.45
CA ALA A 24 2.25 -5.53 -8.54
C ALA A 24 2.78 -6.18 -7.26
N GLN A 25 2.27 -5.82 -6.08
CA GLN A 25 2.66 -6.45 -4.82
C GLN A 25 2.14 -7.88 -4.67
N VAL A 26 0.93 -8.17 -5.18
CA VAL A 26 0.41 -9.54 -5.30
C VAL A 26 1.29 -10.35 -6.25
N GLN A 27 1.56 -9.80 -7.44
CA GLN A 27 2.38 -10.46 -8.44
C GLN A 27 3.81 -10.72 -7.94
N LEU A 28 4.41 -9.74 -7.28
CA LEU A 28 5.72 -9.88 -6.67
C LEU A 28 5.77 -11.06 -5.70
N THR A 29 4.73 -11.30 -4.91
CA THR A 29 4.69 -12.47 -4.04
C THR A 29 4.71 -13.78 -4.84
N HIS A 30 3.94 -13.89 -5.93
CA HIS A 30 3.99 -15.06 -6.81
C HIS A 30 5.36 -15.29 -7.45
N ASP A 31 6.02 -14.21 -7.88
CA ASP A 31 7.34 -14.28 -8.50
C ASP A 31 8.42 -14.68 -7.47
N LEU A 32 8.33 -14.16 -6.25
CA LEU A 32 9.29 -14.43 -5.18
C LEU A 32 9.24 -15.86 -4.64
N ILE A 33 8.09 -16.53 -4.74
CA ILE A 33 7.95 -17.96 -4.38
C ILE A 33 8.08 -18.90 -5.59
N GLY A 34 8.51 -18.38 -6.75
CA GLY A 34 8.83 -19.17 -7.94
C GLY A 34 7.63 -19.70 -8.72
N THR A 35 6.43 -19.19 -8.47
CA THR A 35 5.23 -19.61 -9.23
C THR A 35 5.05 -18.83 -10.53
N SER A 36 5.67 -17.65 -10.67
CA SER A 36 5.73 -16.79 -11.86
C SER A 36 4.50 -16.91 -12.77
N GLN A 37 3.32 -16.72 -12.19
CA GLN A 37 2.04 -16.83 -12.91
C GLN A 37 1.68 -15.49 -13.53
N ARG A 38 0.86 -15.49 -14.58
CA ARG A 38 0.26 -14.24 -15.06
C ARG A 38 -0.71 -13.70 -13.99
N PRO A 39 -0.97 -12.37 -13.95
CA PRO A 39 -1.97 -11.79 -13.06
C PRO A 39 -3.30 -12.55 -13.13
N ASP A 40 -3.67 -13.15 -12.02
CA ASP A 40 -4.84 -14.01 -11.88
C ASP A 40 -6.09 -13.23 -11.45
N THR A 41 -7.22 -13.93 -11.30
CA THR A 41 -8.49 -13.32 -10.84
C THR A 41 -8.33 -12.63 -9.49
N TYR A 42 -7.50 -13.15 -8.58
CA TYR A 42 -7.23 -12.53 -7.29
C TYR A 42 -6.48 -11.21 -7.43
N THR A 43 -5.48 -11.15 -8.30
CA THR A 43 -4.75 -9.92 -8.62
C THR A 43 -5.68 -8.83 -9.14
N TRP A 44 -6.59 -9.16 -10.05
CA TRP A 44 -7.58 -8.22 -10.57
C TRP A 44 -8.65 -7.82 -9.56
N PHE A 45 -9.02 -8.73 -8.65
CA PHE A 45 -9.86 -8.41 -7.50
C PHE A 45 -9.20 -7.36 -6.59
N VAL A 46 -7.93 -7.55 -6.23
CA VAL A 46 -7.16 -6.59 -5.39
C VAL A 46 -7.03 -5.25 -6.09
N PHE A 47 -6.72 -5.25 -7.40
CA PHE A 47 -6.66 -4.04 -8.22
C PHE A 47 -7.99 -3.26 -8.19
N ALA A 48 -9.10 -3.91 -8.53
CA ALA A 48 -10.42 -3.28 -8.60
C ALA A 48 -10.89 -2.78 -7.23
N THR A 49 -10.67 -3.59 -6.18
CA THR A 49 -10.99 -3.23 -4.79
C THR A 49 -10.18 -2.00 -4.35
N THR A 50 -8.92 -1.91 -4.75
CA THR A 50 -8.06 -0.76 -4.42
C THR A 50 -8.59 0.52 -5.04
N ILE A 51 -9.02 0.51 -6.32
CA ILE A 51 -9.67 1.66 -6.97
C ILE A 51 -10.93 2.09 -6.19
N GLY A 52 -11.82 1.13 -5.92
CA GLY A 52 -13.07 1.35 -5.19
C GLY A 52 -12.84 1.97 -3.81
N LEU A 53 -12.05 1.28 -2.99
CA LEU A 53 -11.84 1.59 -1.58
C LEU A 53 -11.02 2.86 -1.38
N TYR A 54 -9.98 3.11 -2.18
CA TYR A 54 -9.20 4.35 -2.04
C TYR A 54 -9.99 5.58 -2.49
N GLY A 55 -10.83 5.46 -3.52
CA GLY A 55 -11.71 6.57 -3.89
C GLY A 55 -12.79 6.81 -2.81
N LEU A 56 -13.39 5.76 -2.24
CA LEU A 56 -14.30 5.88 -1.09
C LEU A 56 -13.59 6.55 0.11
N HIS A 57 -12.37 6.13 0.41
CA HIS A 57 -11.58 6.68 1.48
C HIS A 57 -11.32 8.19 1.31
N ARG A 58 -11.04 8.66 0.08
CA ARG A 58 -10.89 10.10 -0.23
C ARG A 58 -12.21 10.85 -0.04
N LEU A 59 -13.32 10.29 -0.49
CA LEU A 59 -14.65 10.88 -0.37
C LEU A 59 -15.12 10.99 1.08
N VAL A 60 -14.82 9.99 1.91
CA VAL A 60 -15.07 10.04 3.36
C VAL A 60 -14.13 11.06 4.02
N GLY A 61 -12.84 11.04 3.66
CA GLY A 61 -11.83 11.93 4.23
C GLY A 61 -12.11 13.42 4.03
N ILE A 62 -12.54 13.84 2.83
CA ILE A 62 -12.82 15.26 2.57
C ILE A 62 -14.01 15.81 3.36
N ASN A 63 -14.98 14.95 3.70
CA ASN A 63 -16.12 15.36 4.53
C ASN A 63 -15.73 15.59 5.99
N ILE A 64 -14.65 14.96 6.46
CA ILE A 64 -14.12 15.07 7.83
C ILE A 64 -13.19 16.28 7.94
N VAL A 65 -12.37 16.52 6.91
CA VAL A 65 -11.33 17.57 6.90
C VAL A 65 -11.79 18.80 6.11
N ARG A 66 -13.00 19.29 6.39
CA ARG A 66 -13.60 20.43 5.64
C ARG A 66 -12.76 21.70 5.72
N ALA A 67 -12.07 21.94 6.83
CA ALA A 67 -11.24 23.13 7.03
C ALA A 67 -10.08 23.24 6.02
N TYR A 68 -9.59 22.11 5.49
CA TYR A 68 -8.47 22.08 4.54
C TYR A 68 -8.92 21.84 3.10
N GLU A 69 -10.22 21.89 2.81
CA GLU A 69 -10.76 21.49 1.50
C GLU A 69 -10.30 22.36 0.31
N HIS A 70 -9.72 23.53 0.60
CA HIS A 70 -9.17 24.48 -0.37
C HIS A 70 -7.65 24.38 -0.54
N GLU A 71 -6.99 23.46 0.16
CA GLU A 71 -5.52 23.37 0.20
C GLU A 71 -5.00 22.09 -0.47
N GLY A 72 -3.92 22.25 -1.24
CA GLY A 72 -3.15 21.16 -1.84
C GLY A 72 -4.02 20.06 -2.48
N ARG A 73 -3.83 18.82 -2.01
CA ARG A 73 -4.52 17.63 -2.51
C ARG A 73 -6.03 17.65 -2.30
N PHE A 74 -6.51 18.32 -1.26
CA PHE A 74 -7.94 18.33 -0.94
C PHE A 74 -8.72 19.21 -1.92
N ALA A 75 -8.10 20.29 -2.42
CA ALA A 75 -8.67 21.10 -3.51
C ALA A 75 -8.83 20.29 -4.80
N VAL A 76 -7.86 19.43 -5.12
CA VAL A 76 -7.91 18.53 -6.28
C VAL A 76 -9.04 17.50 -6.12
N ILE A 77 -9.16 16.88 -4.93
CA ILE A 77 -10.24 15.94 -4.60
C ILE A 77 -11.60 16.61 -4.71
N LYS A 78 -11.77 17.82 -4.17
CA LYS A 78 -13.03 18.60 -4.25
C LYS A 78 -13.40 18.87 -5.71
N LYS A 79 -12.43 19.34 -6.50
CA LYS A 79 -12.62 19.67 -7.92
C LYS A 79 -13.05 18.47 -8.75
N TYR A 80 -12.46 17.29 -8.51
CA TYR A 80 -12.72 16.08 -9.30
C TYR A 80 -13.63 15.08 -8.58
N ARG A 81 -14.38 15.51 -7.56
CA ARG A 81 -15.22 14.65 -6.72
C ARG A 81 -16.13 13.71 -7.52
N SER A 82 -16.81 14.23 -8.54
CA SER A 82 -17.71 13.43 -9.38
C SER A 82 -16.98 12.31 -10.13
N HIS A 83 -15.76 12.59 -10.63
CA HIS A 83 -14.94 11.58 -11.28
C HIS A 83 -14.47 10.51 -10.29
N ILE A 84 -14.05 10.91 -9.08
CA ILE A 84 -13.67 9.97 -8.01
C ILE A 84 -14.85 9.05 -7.66
N ILE A 85 -16.07 9.57 -7.58
CA ILE A 85 -17.28 8.75 -7.35
C ILE A 85 -17.46 7.74 -8.49
N VAL A 86 -17.39 8.17 -9.74
CA VAL A 86 -17.55 7.28 -10.91
C VAL A 86 -16.50 6.17 -10.88
N TYR A 87 -15.21 6.50 -10.69
CA TYR A 87 -14.15 5.50 -10.65
C TYR A 87 -14.29 4.56 -9.45
N SER A 88 -14.70 5.06 -8.29
CA SER A 88 -15.00 4.22 -7.12
C SER A 88 -16.12 3.22 -7.38
N VAL A 89 -17.22 3.67 -7.97
CA VAL A 89 -18.38 2.81 -8.29
C VAL A 89 -17.97 1.75 -9.31
N LEU A 90 -17.27 2.13 -10.38
CA LEU A 90 -16.76 1.19 -11.38
C LEU A 90 -15.77 0.18 -10.76
N GLY A 91 -14.89 0.65 -9.87
CA GLY A 91 -13.96 -0.19 -9.12
C GLY A 91 -14.69 -1.23 -8.26
N PHE A 92 -15.73 -0.83 -7.52
CA PHE A 92 -16.53 -1.76 -6.72
C PHE A 92 -17.35 -2.74 -7.57
N ILE A 93 -17.91 -2.31 -8.71
CA ILE A 93 -18.59 -3.20 -9.65
C ILE A 93 -17.62 -4.27 -10.16
N ALA A 94 -16.44 -3.85 -10.63
CA ALA A 94 -15.40 -4.77 -11.09
C ALA A 94 -14.93 -5.70 -9.97
N ALA A 95 -14.73 -5.17 -8.75
CA ALA A 95 -14.37 -5.98 -7.58
C ALA A 95 -15.43 -7.05 -7.26
N ALA A 96 -16.72 -6.71 -7.35
CA ALA A 96 -17.81 -7.66 -7.15
C ALA A 96 -17.80 -8.77 -8.22
N VAL A 97 -17.55 -8.42 -9.48
CA VAL A 97 -17.41 -9.41 -10.57
C VAL A 97 -16.22 -10.34 -10.32
N PHE A 98 -15.05 -9.83 -9.97
CA PHE A 98 -13.91 -10.71 -9.68
C PHE A 98 -14.12 -11.53 -8.42
N PHE A 99 -14.78 -10.98 -7.39
CA PHE A 99 -15.08 -11.69 -6.15
C PHE A 99 -15.93 -12.95 -6.37
N ILE A 100 -16.98 -12.86 -7.20
CA ILE A 100 -17.83 -14.03 -7.52
C ILE A 100 -17.07 -15.08 -8.36
N MET A 101 -16.00 -14.69 -9.04
CA MET A 101 -15.13 -15.59 -9.80
C MET A 101 -14.01 -16.21 -8.97
N LEU A 102 -13.81 -15.77 -7.70
CA LEU A 102 -12.79 -16.35 -6.82
C LEU A 102 -13.20 -17.76 -6.37
N PRO A 103 -12.23 -18.65 -6.13
CA PRO A 103 -12.47 -19.90 -5.43
C PRO A 103 -13.18 -19.65 -4.09
N SER A 104 -14.14 -20.51 -3.73
CA SER A 104 -14.92 -20.36 -2.49
C SER A 104 -14.05 -20.37 -1.23
N ALA A 105 -12.92 -21.08 -1.24
CA ALA A 105 -11.94 -21.06 -0.15
C ALA A 105 -11.35 -19.67 0.08
N THR A 106 -11.12 -18.89 -0.99
CA THR A 106 -10.59 -17.53 -0.92
C THR A 106 -11.50 -16.59 -0.13
N TRP A 107 -12.82 -16.83 -0.15
CA TRP A 107 -13.77 -16.00 0.59
C TRP A 107 -13.51 -16.06 2.09
N LEU A 108 -13.11 -17.22 2.62
CA LEU A 108 -12.74 -17.38 4.03
C LEU A 108 -11.46 -16.60 4.37
N TYR A 109 -10.46 -16.66 3.48
CA TYR A 109 -9.19 -15.95 3.67
C TYR A 109 -9.37 -14.41 3.65
N LEU A 110 -10.41 -13.93 2.97
CA LEU A 110 -10.72 -12.50 2.86
C LEU A 110 -11.43 -11.91 4.09
N ILE A 111 -12.02 -12.71 4.98
CA ILE A 111 -12.81 -12.20 6.11
C ILE A 111 -12.02 -11.19 6.95
N ILE A 112 -10.81 -11.56 7.40
CA ILE A 112 -9.97 -10.73 8.26
C ILE A 112 -9.48 -9.46 7.53
N PRO A 113 -8.80 -9.55 6.35
CA PRO A 113 -8.30 -8.35 5.68
C PRO A 113 -9.41 -7.41 5.24
N VAL A 114 -10.58 -7.91 4.82
CA VAL A 114 -11.74 -7.08 4.49
C VAL A 114 -12.29 -6.38 5.72
N ALA A 115 -12.40 -7.07 6.86
CA ALA A 115 -12.84 -6.46 8.12
C ALA A 115 -11.89 -5.33 8.56
N ILE A 116 -10.58 -5.54 8.49
CA ILE A 116 -9.57 -4.51 8.80
C ILE A 116 -9.71 -3.32 7.85
N SER A 117 -9.82 -3.58 6.56
CA SER A 117 -9.94 -2.54 5.52
C SER A 117 -11.23 -1.72 5.66
N ALA A 118 -12.34 -2.39 5.99
CA ALA A 118 -13.61 -1.73 6.28
C ALA A 118 -13.52 -0.88 7.55
N ALA A 119 -12.95 -1.41 8.65
CA ALA A 119 -12.75 -0.67 9.90
C ALA A 119 -11.80 0.54 9.77
N TYR A 120 -10.93 0.52 8.76
CA TYR A 120 -10.06 1.64 8.41
C TYR A 120 -10.83 2.78 7.74
N VAL A 121 -11.81 2.49 6.87
CA VAL A 121 -12.51 3.50 6.07
C VAL A 121 -13.84 3.94 6.68
N ILE A 122 -14.60 2.99 7.21
CA ILE A 122 -15.99 3.18 7.66
C ILE A 122 -15.99 3.49 9.16
N PRO A 123 -16.78 4.48 9.63
CA PRO A 123 -16.99 4.71 11.05
C PRO A 123 -17.51 3.45 11.76
N THR A 124 -16.81 2.99 12.79
CA THR A 124 -17.17 1.78 13.55
C THR A 124 -17.75 2.09 14.92
N THR A 125 -17.64 3.34 15.39
CA THR A 125 -18.13 3.76 16.72
C THR A 125 -19.40 4.60 16.62
N LYS A 126 -20.18 4.62 17.72
CA LYS A 126 -21.35 5.51 17.86
C LYS A 126 -21.02 7.00 17.74
N SER A 127 -19.77 7.36 18.00
CA SER A 127 -19.25 8.73 17.85
C SER A 127 -18.85 9.09 16.42
N GLY A 128 -19.05 8.18 15.46
CA GLY A 128 -18.67 8.40 14.06
C GLY A 128 -17.15 8.31 13.80
N ARG A 129 -16.37 7.79 14.75
CA ARG A 129 -14.93 7.57 14.60
C ARG A 129 -14.65 6.24 13.90
N ARG A 130 -13.59 6.22 13.11
CA ARG A 130 -13.04 5.01 12.49
C ARG A 130 -11.96 4.42 13.38
N LEU A 131 -11.63 3.15 13.19
CA LEU A 131 -10.56 2.53 13.97
C LEU A 131 -9.20 3.18 13.70
N ARG A 132 -8.98 3.69 12.48
CA ARG A 132 -7.79 4.47 12.11
C ARG A 132 -7.66 5.82 12.82
N ASP A 133 -8.74 6.33 13.41
CA ASP A 133 -8.74 7.62 14.12
C ASP A 133 -8.28 7.45 15.58
N LEU A 134 -7.91 6.23 15.99
CA LEU A 134 -7.27 5.96 17.27
C LEU A 134 -5.76 6.28 17.22
N PRO A 135 -5.18 6.86 18.29
CA PRO A 135 -3.76 7.18 18.34
C PRO A 135 -2.89 5.96 18.02
N LEU A 136 -1.88 6.15 17.16
CA LEU A 136 -0.90 5.13 16.75
C LEU A 136 -1.44 3.89 16.01
N VAL A 137 -2.75 3.65 15.98
CA VAL A 137 -3.36 2.43 15.40
C VAL A 137 -3.37 2.45 13.87
N LYS A 138 -3.51 3.64 13.26
CA LYS A 138 -3.60 3.86 11.81
C LYS A 138 -2.57 3.07 11.00
N ILE A 139 -1.31 3.11 11.40
CA ILE A 139 -0.20 2.49 10.65
C ILE A 139 -0.27 0.97 10.69
N PHE A 140 -0.69 0.38 11.83
CA PHE A 140 -0.76 -1.06 12.00
C PHE A 140 -1.94 -1.66 11.25
N LEU A 141 -3.09 -0.97 11.20
CA LEU A 141 -4.22 -1.39 10.37
C LEU A 141 -3.85 -1.40 8.88
N LEU A 142 -3.19 -0.33 8.42
CA LEU A 142 -2.78 -0.21 7.04
C LEU A 142 -1.77 -1.33 6.69
N ALA A 143 -0.72 -1.49 7.48
CA ALA A 143 0.28 -2.53 7.25
C ALA A 143 -0.30 -3.95 7.30
N SER A 144 -1.24 -4.22 8.22
CA SER A 144 -1.91 -5.52 8.30
C SER A 144 -2.75 -5.79 7.05
N SER A 145 -3.57 -4.81 6.63
CA SER A 145 -4.41 -4.96 5.44
C SER A 145 -3.60 -5.23 4.17
N TRP A 146 -2.55 -4.44 3.93
CA TRP A 146 -1.66 -4.60 2.79
C TRP A 146 -0.95 -5.94 2.81
N SER A 147 -0.39 -6.33 3.95
CA SER A 147 0.40 -7.56 4.04
C SER A 147 -0.47 -8.80 3.89
N LEU A 148 -1.64 -8.85 4.55
CA LEU A 148 -2.58 -9.97 4.38
C LEU A 148 -3.04 -10.10 2.92
N LEU A 149 -3.43 -8.99 2.29
CA LEU A 149 -3.97 -8.99 0.92
C LEU A 149 -2.91 -9.26 -0.15
N THR A 150 -1.65 -8.85 0.07
CA THR A 150 -0.60 -8.98 -0.95
C THR A 150 0.32 -10.17 -0.72
N THR A 151 0.32 -10.78 0.47
CA THR A 151 1.15 -11.96 0.75
C THR A 151 0.34 -13.17 1.19
N THR A 152 -0.36 -13.10 2.33
CA THR A 152 -1.00 -14.26 2.95
C THR A 152 -2.09 -14.87 2.06
N VAL A 153 -3.06 -14.07 1.61
CA VAL A 153 -4.18 -14.55 0.79
C VAL A 153 -3.72 -15.12 -0.56
N PRO A 154 -2.85 -14.45 -1.36
CA PRO A 154 -2.42 -15.01 -2.64
C PRO A 154 -1.63 -16.32 -2.48
N LEU A 155 -0.83 -16.45 -1.41
CA LEU A 155 -0.14 -17.71 -1.11
C LEU A 155 -1.12 -18.84 -0.76
N LEU A 156 -2.12 -18.58 0.07
CA LEU A 156 -3.14 -19.58 0.39
C LEU A 156 -3.97 -19.98 -0.84
N ASN A 157 -4.24 -19.05 -1.75
CA ASN A 157 -5.03 -19.32 -2.97
C ASN A 157 -4.36 -20.33 -3.92
N ILE A 158 -3.03 -20.36 -3.97
CA ILE A 158 -2.28 -21.33 -4.77
C ILE A 158 -1.95 -22.62 -4.00
N GLY A 159 -2.51 -22.78 -2.79
CA GLY A 159 -2.27 -23.95 -1.94
C GLY A 159 -0.92 -23.96 -1.24
N PHE A 160 -0.22 -22.82 -1.18
CA PHE A 160 1.03 -22.72 -0.42
C PHE A 160 0.69 -22.78 1.08
N ALA A 161 1.11 -23.87 1.74
CA ALA A 161 0.65 -24.24 3.08
C ALA A 161 1.79 -24.38 4.09
N GLU A 162 2.79 -23.49 4.03
CA GLU A 162 3.91 -23.43 4.98
C GLU A 162 3.75 -22.22 5.94
N PRO A 163 3.18 -22.42 7.14
CA PRO A 163 2.78 -21.30 8.02
C PRO A 163 3.95 -20.41 8.43
N THR A 164 5.12 -21.00 8.70
CA THR A 164 6.33 -20.26 9.08
C THR A 164 6.78 -19.33 7.95
N THR A 165 6.84 -19.85 6.72
CA THR A 165 7.23 -19.08 5.53
C THR A 165 6.23 -17.98 5.23
N ILE A 166 4.92 -18.28 5.28
CA ILE A 166 3.87 -17.26 5.11
C ILE A 166 4.01 -16.16 6.16
N THR A 167 4.30 -16.51 7.41
CA THR A 167 4.47 -15.55 8.50
C THR A 167 5.69 -14.66 8.27
N LEU A 168 6.80 -15.21 7.77
CA LEU A 168 8.00 -14.43 7.44
C LEU A 168 7.75 -13.47 6.26
N ILE A 169 7.10 -13.93 5.19
CA ILE A 169 6.76 -13.07 4.03
C ILE A 169 5.76 -11.98 4.46
N PHE A 170 4.77 -12.33 5.30
CA PHE A 170 3.87 -11.36 5.91
C PHE A 170 4.64 -10.32 6.73
N LEU A 171 5.57 -10.74 7.59
CA LEU A 171 6.34 -9.85 8.45
C LEU A 171 7.26 -8.92 7.63
N GLU A 172 7.93 -9.45 6.60
CA GLU A 172 8.75 -8.68 5.66
C GLU A 172 7.95 -7.53 5.03
N ARG A 173 6.78 -7.87 4.47
CA ARG A 173 5.87 -6.89 3.86
C ARG A 173 5.32 -5.91 4.89
N PHE A 174 4.93 -6.40 6.06
CA PHE A 174 4.35 -5.60 7.13
C PHE A 174 5.31 -4.51 7.61
N LEU A 175 6.57 -4.87 7.84
CA LEU A 175 7.63 -3.94 8.23
C LEU A 175 7.89 -2.90 7.15
N PHE A 176 7.94 -3.33 5.87
CA PHE A 176 8.09 -2.42 4.73
C PHE A 176 6.93 -1.41 4.66
N ILE A 177 5.67 -1.87 4.76
CA ILE A 177 4.51 -0.99 4.69
C ILE A 177 4.49 0.01 5.85
N ILE A 178 4.86 -0.39 7.08
CA ILE A 178 5.01 0.56 8.19
C ILE A 178 6.08 1.60 7.86
N ALA A 179 7.24 1.16 7.37
CA ALA A 179 8.37 2.05 7.07
C ALA A 179 7.98 3.16 6.08
N ILE A 180 7.30 2.82 4.98
CA ILE A 180 6.88 3.81 3.99
C ILE A 180 5.67 4.63 4.43
N THR A 181 4.86 4.14 5.39
CA THR A 181 3.70 4.88 5.94
C THR A 181 4.12 6.01 6.87
N ILE A 182 5.20 5.85 7.65
CA ILE A 182 5.67 6.88 8.59
C ILE A 182 5.92 8.25 7.91
N PRO A 183 6.56 8.34 6.72
CA PRO A 183 6.61 9.57 5.94
C PRO A 183 5.26 10.26 5.69
N PHE A 184 4.20 9.50 5.44
CA PHE A 184 2.85 10.07 5.25
C PHE A 184 2.31 10.66 6.55
N ASP A 185 2.60 10.05 7.69
CA ASP A 185 2.27 10.63 9.00
C ASP A 185 3.06 11.91 9.26
N ILE A 186 4.32 12.01 8.80
CA ILE A 186 5.13 13.24 8.89
C ILE A 186 4.51 14.35 8.04
N ARG A 187 4.04 14.02 6.85
CA ARG A 187 3.35 14.97 5.96
C ARG A 187 2.06 15.49 6.58
N ASP A 188 1.29 14.58 7.19
CA ASP A 188 -0.07 14.85 7.62
C ASP A 188 -0.16 15.40 9.06
N MET A 189 0.97 15.72 9.72
CA MET A 189 1.00 16.15 11.13
C MET A 189 0.08 17.33 11.45
N GLU A 190 0.06 18.36 10.61
CA GLU A 190 -0.80 19.56 10.84
C GLU A 190 -2.28 19.20 10.75
N VAL A 191 -2.66 18.42 9.75
CA VAL A 191 -4.04 17.94 9.55
C VAL A 191 -4.45 17.00 10.68
N ASP A 192 -3.59 16.06 11.06
CA ASP A 192 -3.84 15.11 12.14
C ASP A 192 -4.03 15.85 13.48
N SER A 193 -3.19 16.87 13.77
CA SER A 193 -3.32 17.73 14.95
C SER A 193 -4.66 18.46 15.00
N SER A 194 -5.17 18.96 13.86
CA SER A 194 -6.47 19.64 13.78
C SER A 194 -7.67 18.77 14.17
N THR A 195 -7.51 17.44 14.08
CA THR A 195 -8.54 16.45 14.44
C THR A 195 -8.27 15.74 15.77
N GLY A 196 -7.19 16.14 16.47
CA GLY A 196 -6.75 15.52 17.72
C GLY A 196 -6.12 14.13 17.56
N LEU A 197 -5.77 13.71 16.34
CA LEU A 197 -5.11 12.44 16.06
C LEU A 197 -3.62 12.53 16.36
N ARG A 198 -3.11 11.66 17.23
CA ARG A 198 -1.67 11.54 17.53
C ARG A 198 -1.06 10.33 16.81
N THR A 199 -0.11 10.60 15.91
CA THR A 199 0.66 9.59 15.16
C THR A 199 2.10 9.49 15.69
N LEU A 200 2.90 8.55 15.16
CA LEU A 200 4.30 8.35 15.60
C LEU A 200 5.14 9.64 15.55
N PRO A 201 5.08 10.46 14.48
CA PRO A 201 5.76 11.75 14.43
C PRO A 201 5.39 12.73 15.54
N HIS A 202 4.15 12.68 16.06
CA HIS A 202 3.75 13.52 17.19
C HIS A 202 4.37 13.07 18.51
N VAL A 203 4.61 11.77 18.69
CA VAL A 203 5.16 11.20 19.92
C VAL A 203 6.69 11.23 19.92
N LEU A 204 7.31 10.87 18.80
CA LEU A 204 8.77 10.72 18.69
C LEU A 204 9.46 11.97 18.12
N GLY A 205 8.72 12.82 17.42
CA GLY A 205 9.28 13.87 16.56
C GLY A 205 9.67 13.35 15.18
N VAL A 206 9.85 14.27 14.22
CA VAL A 206 10.11 13.96 12.81
C VAL A 206 11.40 13.17 12.62
N SER A 207 12.52 13.63 13.19
CA SER A 207 13.83 12.99 12.99
C SER A 207 13.88 11.56 13.51
N ARG A 208 13.36 11.32 14.72
CA ARG A 208 13.31 9.96 15.31
C ARG A 208 12.35 9.05 14.54
N SER A 209 11.26 9.59 14.01
CA SER A 209 10.32 8.82 13.18
C SER A 209 10.96 8.38 11.86
N LYS A 210 11.77 9.23 11.21
CA LYS A 210 12.54 8.84 10.03
C LYS A 210 13.55 7.73 10.33
N VAL A 211 14.28 7.85 11.43
CA VAL A 211 15.22 6.80 11.88
C VAL A 211 14.47 5.50 12.11
N LEU A 212 13.35 5.53 12.81
CA LEU A 212 12.51 4.34 13.02
C LEU A 212 12.04 3.73 11.69
N ALA A 213 11.60 4.55 10.74
CA ALA A 213 11.18 4.08 9.42
C ALA A 213 12.31 3.37 8.67
N VAL A 214 13.52 3.93 8.66
CA VAL A 214 14.69 3.31 8.04
C VAL A 214 15.10 2.01 8.75
N LEU A 215 15.03 1.97 10.10
CA LEU A 215 15.30 0.75 10.87
C LEU A 215 14.30 -0.36 10.56
N LEU A 216 13.00 -0.04 10.45
CA LEU A 216 11.97 -1.01 10.07
C LEU A 216 12.15 -1.52 8.64
N LEU A 217 12.55 -0.64 7.71
CA LEU A 217 12.92 -1.04 6.35
C LEU A 217 14.14 -1.98 6.34
N GLY A 218 15.15 -1.68 7.16
CA GLY A 218 16.31 -2.55 7.36
C GLY A 218 15.91 -3.92 7.92
N LEU A 219 15.00 -3.96 8.90
CA LEU A 219 14.48 -5.21 9.46
C LEU A 219 13.68 -6.02 8.42
N SER A 220 12.88 -5.36 7.58
CA SER A 220 12.25 -6.00 6.41
C SER A 220 13.31 -6.65 5.50
N GLY A 221 14.42 -5.96 5.24
CA GLY A 221 15.56 -6.52 4.50
C GLY A 221 16.23 -7.71 5.19
N VAL A 222 16.35 -7.71 6.53
CA VAL A 222 16.87 -8.85 7.29
C VAL A 222 15.95 -10.08 7.14
N VAL A 223 14.63 -9.89 7.24
CA VAL A 223 13.67 -10.98 7.05
C VAL A 223 13.75 -11.53 5.62
N ALA A 224 13.87 -10.66 4.61
CA ALA A 224 14.12 -11.07 3.22
C ALA A 224 15.43 -11.84 3.06
N GLY A 225 16.50 -11.44 3.78
CA GLY A 225 17.77 -12.17 3.84
C GLY A 225 17.62 -13.58 4.43
N VAL A 226 16.78 -13.75 5.45
CA VAL A 226 16.44 -15.08 6.00
C VAL A 226 15.70 -15.92 4.96
N LEU A 227 14.71 -15.35 4.26
CA LEU A 227 13.97 -16.04 3.19
C LEU A 227 14.88 -16.45 2.02
N LEU A 228 15.88 -15.62 1.69
CA LEU A 228 16.94 -15.96 0.72
C LEU A 228 17.83 -17.10 1.21
N ALA A 229 18.27 -17.06 2.48
CA ALA A 229 19.12 -18.10 3.06
C ALA A 229 18.41 -19.45 3.18
N GLN A 230 17.08 -19.45 3.35
CA GLN A 230 16.23 -20.65 3.35
C GLN A 230 15.89 -21.16 1.94
N GLY A 231 16.31 -20.45 0.88
CA GLY A 231 15.99 -20.80 -0.50
C GLY A 231 14.52 -20.58 -0.88
N VAL A 232 13.75 -19.86 -0.05
CA VAL A 232 12.36 -19.48 -0.37
C VAL A 232 12.36 -18.42 -1.47
N TYR A 233 13.16 -17.37 -1.30
CA TYR A 233 13.36 -16.35 -2.33
C TYR A 233 14.51 -16.76 -3.27
N PRO A 234 14.37 -16.55 -4.59
CA PRO A 234 15.41 -16.92 -5.55
C PRO A 234 16.66 -16.04 -5.39
N HIS A 235 17.85 -16.63 -5.40
CA HIS A 235 19.11 -15.89 -5.19
C HIS A 235 19.34 -14.70 -6.14
N GLY A 236 18.74 -14.74 -7.34
CA GLY A 236 18.79 -13.63 -8.29
C GLY A 236 18.31 -12.31 -7.70
N ILE A 237 17.32 -12.32 -6.81
CA ILE A 237 16.67 -11.07 -6.35
C ILE A 237 17.52 -10.23 -5.40
N LEU A 238 18.70 -10.69 -4.97
CA LEU A 238 19.55 -9.96 -4.03
C LEU A 238 19.87 -8.53 -4.51
N ILE A 239 20.28 -8.37 -5.77
CA ILE A 239 20.65 -7.05 -6.33
C ILE A 239 19.42 -6.13 -6.44
N PRO A 240 18.28 -6.54 -7.05
CA PRO A 240 17.03 -5.77 -7.01
C PRO A 240 16.61 -5.35 -5.60
N TYR A 241 16.71 -6.27 -4.64
CA TYR A 241 16.23 -6.04 -3.28
C TYR A 241 17.09 -4.99 -2.57
N VAL A 242 18.43 -5.08 -2.68
CA VAL A 242 19.34 -4.07 -2.12
C VAL A 242 19.10 -2.71 -2.77
N ALA A 243 18.93 -2.64 -4.09
CA ALA A 243 18.63 -1.39 -4.78
C ALA A 243 17.30 -0.78 -4.30
N PHE A 244 16.25 -1.61 -4.17
CA PHE A 244 14.96 -1.23 -3.60
C PHE A 244 15.08 -0.66 -2.18
N LEU A 245 15.83 -1.31 -1.30
CA LEU A 245 16.04 -0.83 0.08
C LEU A 245 16.74 0.53 0.10
N MET A 246 17.79 0.70 -0.70
CA MET A 246 18.56 1.95 -0.76
C MET A 246 17.74 3.12 -1.31
N ILE A 247 17.00 2.91 -2.40
CA ILE A 247 16.13 3.93 -3.00
C ILE A 247 15.00 4.29 -2.04
N THR A 248 14.37 3.30 -1.42
CA THR A 248 13.27 3.53 -0.46
C THR A 248 13.78 4.25 0.79
N ALA A 249 14.95 3.89 1.32
CA ALA A 249 15.56 4.59 2.46
C ALA A 249 15.85 6.06 2.15
N LEU A 250 16.36 6.35 0.95
CA LEU A 250 16.58 7.73 0.48
C LEU A 250 15.27 8.52 0.43
N LEU A 251 14.21 7.94 -0.12
CA LEU A 251 12.88 8.58 -0.18
C LEU A 251 12.26 8.77 1.22
N ILE A 252 12.49 7.87 2.15
CA ILE A 252 12.06 8.05 3.55
C ILE A 252 12.83 9.22 4.18
N TRP A 253 14.16 9.27 3.98
CA TRP A 253 15.01 10.29 4.58
C TRP A 253 14.69 11.71 4.07
N GLU A 254 14.38 11.83 2.78
CA GLU A 254 14.03 13.10 2.11
C GLU A 254 12.60 13.59 2.37
N ALA A 255 11.76 12.79 3.04
CA ALA A 255 10.39 13.16 3.37
C ALA A 255 10.34 14.36 4.34
N ARG A 256 9.51 15.38 4.08
CA ARG A 256 9.38 16.55 4.97
C ARG A 256 8.00 17.16 4.81
N ALA A 257 7.51 17.79 5.89
CA ALA A 257 6.31 18.61 5.83
C ALA A 257 6.42 19.64 4.68
N GLY A 258 5.35 19.81 3.92
CA GLY A 258 5.30 20.74 2.78
C GLY A 258 5.80 20.23 1.42
N ARG A 259 6.34 19.00 1.31
CA ARG A 259 6.59 18.40 -0.03
C ARG A 259 5.26 18.11 -0.75
N SER A 260 5.30 18.14 -2.07
CA SER A 260 4.11 17.93 -2.92
C SER A 260 3.50 16.55 -2.72
N ASP A 261 2.20 16.43 -2.95
CA ASP A 261 1.49 15.15 -2.89
C ASP A 261 2.07 14.11 -3.87
N ASP A 262 2.59 14.57 -5.02
CA ASP A 262 3.27 13.73 -6.01
C ASP A 262 4.49 12.98 -5.43
N TYR A 263 5.21 13.59 -4.48
CA TYR A 263 6.32 12.91 -3.77
C TYR A 263 5.83 11.72 -2.97
N TYR A 264 4.68 11.87 -2.33
CA TYR A 264 4.11 10.86 -1.44
C TYR A 264 3.32 9.82 -2.23
N SER A 265 2.24 10.26 -2.87
CA SER A 265 1.34 9.36 -3.61
C SER A 265 1.88 8.93 -4.97
N GLY A 266 2.94 9.57 -5.49
CA GLY A 266 3.65 9.10 -6.68
C GLY A 266 4.89 8.29 -6.30
N LEU A 267 5.91 8.93 -5.74
CA LEU A 267 7.22 8.29 -5.52
C LEU A 267 7.23 7.30 -4.35
N LEU A 268 6.77 7.71 -3.15
CA LEU A 268 6.77 6.83 -1.98
C LEU A 268 5.82 5.64 -2.16
N ASP A 269 4.57 5.86 -2.58
CA ASP A 269 3.66 4.75 -2.94
C ASP A 269 4.27 3.91 -4.09
N GLY A 270 4.97 4.56 -5.03
CA GLY A 270 5.67 3.91 -6.13
C GLY A 270 6.76 2.93 -5.71
N THR A 271 7.27 3.00 -4.48
CA THR A 271 8.21 1.99 -3.96
C THR A 271 7.59 0.59 -3.88
N MET A 272 6.26 0.49 -3.74
CA MET A 272 5.53 -0.77 -3.85
C MET A 272 5.61 -1.37 -5.26
N LEU A 273 5.70 -0.53 -6.30
CA LEU A 273 5.88 -1.00 -7.68
C LEU A 273 7.37 -1.24 -8.00
N LEU A 274 8.26 -0.48 -7.37
CA LEU A 274 9.70 -0.48 -7.65
C LEU A 274 10.33 -1.88 -7.56
N LEU A 275 10.11 -2.60 -6.46
CA LEU A 275 10.74 -3.92 -6.29
C LEU A 275 10.26 -4.91 -7.37
N TYR A 276 8.96 -4.90 -7.68
CA TYR A 276 8.40 -5.72 -8.77
C TYR A 276 9.08 -5.40 -10.12
N LEU A 277 9.22 -4.12 -10.47
CA LEU A 277 9.88 -3.73 -11.72
C LEU A 277 11.36 -4.14 -11.77
N LEU A 278 12.09 -4.00 -10.66
CA LEU A 278 13.50 -4.38 -10.60
C LEU A 278 13.67 -5.91 -10.77
N VAL A 279 12.81 -6.71 -10.15
CA VAL A 279 12.79 -8.17 -10.31
C VAL A 279 12.40 -8.56 -11.74
N PHE A 280 11.37 -7.93 -12.30
CA PHE A 280 10.91 -8.19 -13.67
C PHE A 280 12.01 -7.89 -14.71
N VAL A 281 12.67 -6.73 -14.60
CA VAL A 281 13.78 -6.35 -15.49
C VAL A 281 14.93 -7.33 -15.37
N GLN A 282 15.28 -7.78 -14.16
CA GLN A 282 16.33 -8.77 -13.98
C GLN A 282 15.97 -10.10 -14.66
N GLN A 283 14.77 -10.62 -14.44
CA GLN A 283 14.31 -11.86 -15.07
C GLN A 283 14.34 -11.74 -16.61
N PHE A 284 13.93 -10.58 -17.13
CA PHE A 284 14.04 -10.30 -18.56
C PHE A 284 15.50 -10.31 -19.04
N ILE A 285 16.44 -9.71 -18.32
CA ILE A 285 17.86 -9.72 -18.73
C ILE A 285 18.44 -11.14 -18.71
N VAL A 286 18.16 -11.92 -17.67
CA VAL A 286 18.69 -13.29 -17.51
C VAL A 286 18.18 -14.23 -18.60
N ASN A 287 16.93 -14.08 -19.04
CA ASN A 287 16.36 -14.95 -20.09
C ASN A 287 16.92 -14.69 -21.50
N TRP A 288 17.69 -13.61 -21.70
CA TRP A 288 18.23 -13.20 -23.00
C TRP A 288 19.77 -13.32 -23.10
N ILE A 289 20.42 -13.81 -22.04
CA ILE A 289 21.86 -14.12 -21.99
C ILE A 289 22.02 -15.64 -21.95
#